data_AF-A0A946XK39-F1
#
_entry.id   AF-A0A946XK39-F1
#
_cell.length_a   1.000
_cell.length_b   1.000
_cell.length_c   1.000
_cell.angle_alpha   90.00
_cell.angle_beta   90.00
_cell.angle_gamma   90.00
#
_symmetry.space_group_name_H-M   'P 1'
#
loop_
_entity.id
_entity.type
_entity.pdbx_description
1 polymer ?
#
loop_
_entity_poly.entity_id
_entity_poly.type
_entity_poly.pdbx_seq_one_letter_code
_entity_poly.pdbx_strand_id
1 'polypeptide(L)' 'MRHRKSGRQLNRNSSHRKAMFSNMAISLFDKELIRTT' A
#
# COMPACT_ATOMS: atom_id res chain seq x y z
N MET A 1 14.77 18.06 -1.60
CA MET A 1 13.43 18.67 -1.76
C MET A 1 12.55 17.82 -2.69
N ARG A 2 11.30 17.52 -2.30
CA ARG A 2 10.38 16.69 -3.08
C ARG A 2 9.12 17.49 -3.42
N HIS A 3 9.23 18.44 -4.34
CA HIS A 3 8.09 19.27 -4.73
C HIS A 3 7.14 18.51 -5.67
N ARG A 4 5.83 18.62 -5.40
CA ARG A 4 4.73 18.09 -6.24
C ARG A 4 4.76 16.58 -6.54
N LYS A 5 5.49 15.76 -5.77
CA LYS A 5 5.44 14.29 -5.93
C LYS A 5 4.39 13.69 -4.98
N SER A 6 3.46 12.91 -5.51
CA SER A 6 2.45 12.17 -4.76
C SER A 6 2.96 10.79 -4.29
N GLY A 7 2.29 10.18 -3.31
CA GLY A 7 2.55 8.83 -2.81
C GLY A 7 3.72 8.68 -1.84
N ARG A 8 3.73 7.55 -1.11
CA ARG A 8 4.73 7.16 -0.11
C ARG A 8 5.52 5.92 -0.58
N GLN A 9 6.84 5.91 -0.35
CA GLN A 9 7.72 4.81 -0.77
C GLN A 9 7.60 3.56 0.13
N LEU A 10 7.19 3.72 1.39
CA LEU A 10 7.01 2.64 2.36
C LEU A 10 8.21 1.68 2.48
N ASN A 11 9.43 2.19 2.25
CA ASN A 11 10.68 1.44 2.22
C ASN A 11 10.64 0.16 1.36
N ARG A 12 9.86 0.19 0.26
CA ARG A 12 9.66 -0.94 -0.65
C ARG A 12 9.89 -0.51 -2.10
N ASN A 13 10.29 -1.45 -2.96
CA ASN A 13 10.38 -1.22 -4.41
C ASN A 13 8.96 -1.16 -5.05
N SER A 14 8.88 -0.84 -6.34
CA SER A 14 7.61 -0.69 -7.06
C SER A 14 6.78 -1.98 -7.11
N SER A 15 7.42 -3.13 -7.38
CA SER A 15 6.74 -4.43 -7.48
C SER A 15 6.15 -4.87 -6.13
N HIS A 16 6.92 -4.73 -5.04
CA HIS A 16 6.46 -5.05 -3.70
C HIS A 16 5.30 -4.12 -3.30
N ARG A 17 5.39 -2.80 -3.55
CA ARG A 17 4.26 -1.91 -3.25
C ARG A 17 2.98 -2.30 -3.99
N LYS A 18 3.09 -2.67 -5.28
CA LYS A 18 1.95 -3.13 -6.07
C LYS A 18 1.31 -4.36 -5.42
N ALA A 19 2.09 -5.38 -5.10
CA ALA A 19 1.59 -6.58 -4.44
C ALA A 19 0.98 -6.30 -3.05
N MET A 20 1.63 -5.46 -2.25
CA MET A 20 1.15 -5.08 -0.91
C MET A 20 -0.22 -4.40 -0.97
N PHE A 21 -0.41 -3.44 -1.88
CA PHE A 21 -1.71 -2.76 -2.04
C PHE A 21 -2.80 -3.72 -2.54
N SER A 22 -2.48 -4.60 -3.49
CA SER A 22 -3.42 -5.62 -3.96
C SER A 22 -3.86 -6.55 -2.82
N ASN A 23 -2.92 -7.03 -2.01
CA ASN A 23 -3.23 -7.92 -0.89
C ASN A 23 -4.05 -7.21 0.19
N MET A 24 -3.72 -5.95 0.53
CA MET A 24 -4.50 -5.19 1.51
C MET A 24 -5.93 -4.93 1.02
N ALA A 25 -6.12 -4.65 -0.27
CA ALA A 25 -7.46 -4.50 -0.84
C ALA A 25 -8.26 -5.80 -0.74
N ILE A 26 -7.66 -6.93 -1.09
CA ILE A 26 -8.31 -8.26 -0.96
C ILE A 26 -8.68 -8.54 0.50
N SER A 27 -7.76 -8.34 1.44
CA SER A 27 -8.02 -8.58 2.86
C SER A 27 -9.10 -7.66 3.43
N LEU A 28 -9.22 -6.43 2.93
CA LEU A 28 -10.28 -5.51 3.34
C LEU A 28 -11.66 -6.03 2.93
N PHE A 29 -11.80 -6.57 1.72
CA PHE A 29 -13.07 -7.15 1.27
C PHE A 29 -13.40 -8.47 1.97
N ASP A 30 -12.40 -9.28 2.30
CA ASP A 30 -12.59 -10.57 2.97
C ASP A 30 -12.93 -10.44 4.47
N LYS A 31 -12.31 -9.46 5.16
CA LYS A 31 -12.43 -9.31 6.61
C LYS A 31 -13.24 -8.10 7.07
N GLU A 32 -13.69 -7.27 6.14
CA GLU A 32 -14.46 -6.01 6.33
C GLU A 32 -13.73 -4.92 7.14
N LEU A 33 -12.77 -5.31 7.99
CA LEU A 33 -11.90 -4.45 8.76
C LEU A 33 -10.51 -5.09 8.84
N ILE A 34 -9.49 -4.31 8.47
CA ILE A 34 -8.08 -4.70 8.64
C ILE A 34 -7.33 -3.63 9.42
N ARG A 35 -6.43 -4.05 10.30
CA ARG A 35 -5.50 -3.15 10.98
C ARG A 35 -4.17 -3.15 10.24
N THR A 36 -3.81 -2.01 9.69
CA THR A 36 -2.52 -1.79 9.02
C THR A 36 -1.69 -0.74 9.77
N THR A 37 -0.47 -0.47 9.32
CA THR A 37 0.50 0.44 9.96
C THR A 37 0.28 1.89 9.59
#